data_AF-A0A523GHE5-F1
#
_entry.id   AF-A0A523GHE5-F1
#
_cell.length_a   1.000
_cell.length_b   1.000
_cell.length_c   1.000
_cell.angle_alpha   90.00
_cell.angle_beta   90.00
_cell.angle_gamma   90.00
#
_symmetry.space_group_name_H-M   'P 1'
#
loop_
_entity.id
_entity.type
_entity.pdbx_description
1 polymer ?
#
loop_
_entity_poly.entity_id
_entity_poly.type
_entity_poly.pdbx_seq_one_letter_code
_entity_poly.pdbx_strand_id
1 'polypeptide(L)'
;MISLRFSILLLLLLIQGCMNRKDLTEEQVPVESFAVPVSDKNEHILETPTDSIYFDGSSVVFFTPRVEELNALLLDKSVRESVQQAVSDFTYYASLVSDSLQSSQIPVFFTDQRYIVFGQGSQQFEVDRNRSGSIIGMILYNEQEAPKVLPGMQTHLSLLASIADYFYDPQTNIMPLLNYFDGVDPQSLHIYSSHSDILNQTGNRVDPFYYLKFGNNLANRANKFSMSVFAYHKFLLDDSLVAIICRVPSHYDESSVKLYIWDRQVEMVLDEIELAENVWNDKWIMVKDSWITTDTALGNFSIVQRKKEARMENGKRTVIDSLYKWQWTGDEFIRLSTEDLSLINYPLKDWDSYQEPETPSEITIVDEDYVWLPLETGDLTWENVILALPKPYSIEKEPIENQLVSNQIDTLVTISQPHVKLKFYRSPENNVFINGVVSDASINFKKGLKIGVGKSEFAAVFEKLKPHSILPDLVKVSSKDQDRVISYYFHNDTLVRIELTNFIH
;
A
#
# COMPACT_ATOMS: atom_id res chain seq x y z
N MET A 1 32.14 5.92 45.41
CA MET A 1 32.24 4.50 44.98
C MET A 1 31.10 3.59 45.45
N ILE A 2 30.33 3.94 46.50
CA ILE A 2 29.21 3.10 46.98
C ILE A 2 27.91 3.33 46.17
N SER A 3 27.73 4.52 45.59
CA SER A 3 26.52 4.85 44.79
C SER A 3 26.40 4.10 43.46
N LEU A 4 27.51 3.80 42.78
CA LEU A 4 27.47 3.11 41.48
C LEU A 4 27.09 1.62 41.61
N ARG A 5 27.38 0.99 42.76
CA ARG A 5 27.04 -0.41 43.02
C ARG A 5 25.56 -0.61 43.34
N PHE A 6 24.89 0.41 43.90
CA PHE A 6 23.45 0.36 44.16
C PHE A 6 22.63 0.52 42.88
N SER A 7 23.08 1.35 41.94
CA SER A 7 22.42 1.52 40.64
C SER A 7 22.51 0.28 39.75
N ILE A 8 23.63 -0.45 39.78
CA ILE A 8 23.79 -1.70 39.02
C ILE A 8 22.96 -2.84 39.64
N LEU A 9 22.84 -2.90 40.97
CA LEU A 9 22.01 -3.91 41.64
C LEU A 9 20.51 -3.68 41.39
N LEU A 10 20.07 -2.40 41.34
CA LEU A 10 18.69 -2.04 41.01
C LEU A 10 18.36 -2.33 39.53
N LEU A 11 19.33 -2.13 38.61
CA LEU A 11 19.18 -2.47 37.19
C LEU A 11 19.09 -3.99 36.99
N LEU A 12 19.89 -4.79 37.72
CA LEU A 12 19.85 -6.26 37.66
C LEU A 12 18.54 -6.84 38.23
N LEU A 13 17.97 -6.21 39.28
CA LEU A 13 16.67 -6.62 39.82
C LEU A 13 15.50 -6.27 38.88
N LEU A 14 15.60 -5.17 38.12
CA LEU A 14 14.60 -4.82 37.10
C LEU A 14 14.67 -5.75 35.87
N ILE A 15 15.86 -6.22 35.50
CA ILE A 15 16.05 -7.21 34.43
C ILE A 15 15.49 -8.59 34.86
N GLN A 16 15.69 -9.01 36.11
CA GLN A 16 15.06 -10.24 36.63
C GLN A 16 13.54 -10.13 36.78
N GLY A 17 12.99 -8.93 37.01
CA GLY A 17 11.54 -8.68 36.98
C GLY A 17 10.92 -8.81 35.59
N CYS A 18 11.69 -8.54 34.53
CA CYS A 18 11.23 -8.68 33.13
C CYS A 18 11.36 -10.12 32.59
N MET A 19 12.23 -10.95 33.18
CA MET A 19 12.41 -12.36 32.77
C MET A 19 11.48 -13.35 33.48
N ASN A 20 10.61 -12.88 34.38
CA ASN A 20 9.54 -13.67 34.97
C ASN A 20 8.21 -13.40 34.26
N ARG A 21 8.22 -13.47 32.92
CA ARG A 21 7.00 -13.71 32.15
C ARG A 21 6.64 -15.15 32.43
N LYS A 22 5.72 -15.38 33.36
CA LYS A 22 5.01 -16.67 33.41
C LYS A 22 4.52 -16.91 32.00
N ASP A 23 4.94 -18.02 31.41
CA ASP A 23 4.34 -18.61 30.24
C ASP A 23 2.83 -18.68 30.49
N LEU A 24 2.12 -17.67 30.00
CA LEU A 24 0.75 -17.85 29.56
C LEU A 24 0.89 -18.67 28.29
N THR A 25 1.11 -19.97 28.44
CA THR A 25 0.64 -20.92 27.46
C THR A 25 -0.85 -20.65 27.39
N GLU A 26 -1.29 -19.89 26.39
CA GLU A 26 -2.64 -20.04 25.89
C GLU A 26 -2.81 -21.54 25.68
N GLU A 27 -3.63 -22.14 26.53
CA GLU A 27 -4.05 -23.52 26.38
C GLU A 27 -4.74 -23.55 25.02
N GLN A 28 -4.01 -23.99 23.98
CA GLN A 28 -4.56 -24.16 22.65
C GLN A 28 -5.68 -25.17 22.81
N VAL A 29 -6.91 -24.66 22.88
CA VAL A 29 -8.11 -25.50 22.79
C VAL A 29 -7.91 -26.31 21.51
N PRO A 30 -7.91 -27.65 21.58
CA PRO A 30 -7.68 -28.47 20.41
C PRO A 30 -8.66 -28.01 19.33
N VAL A 31 -8.11 -27.61 18.18
CA VAL A 31 -8.90 -27.18 17.03
C VAL A 31 -9.72 -28.41 16.62
N GLU A 32 -10.98 -28.47 17.07
CA GLU A 32 -11.91 -29.48 16.59
C GLU A 32 -12.01 -29.32 15.07
N SER A 33 -11.81 -30.42 14.35
CA SER A 33 -11.97 -30.45 12.90
C SER A 33 -13.41 -30.07 12.54
N PHE A 34 -13.61 -28.85 12.06
CA PHE A 34 -14.91 -28.36 11.59
C PHE A 34 -15.35 -29.06 10.29
N ALA A 35 -14.40 -29.64 9.55
CA ALA A 35 -14.65 -30.42 8.35
C ALA A 35 -15.05 -31.85 8.71
N VAL A 36 -16.18 -32.30 8.18
CA VAL A 36 -16.61 -33.70 8.29
C VAL A 36 -16.41 -34.38 6.94
N PRO A 37 -15.59 -35.45 6.85
CA PRO A 37 -15.48 -36.22 5.62
C PRO A 37 -16.81 -36.92 5.34
N VAL A 38 -17.34 -36.73 4.15
CA VAL A 38 -18.55 -37.39 3.69
C VAL A 38 -18.16 -38.81 3.23
N SER A 39 -18.53 -39.82 4.02
CA SER A 39 -18.13 -41.21 3.73
C SER A 39 -18.90 -41.78 2.53
N ASP A 40 -18.15 -42.16 1.50
CA ASP A 40 -18.54 -42.72 0.18
C ASP A 40 -19.32 -44.07 0.21
N LYS A 41 -19.80 -44.53 1.37
CA LYS A 41 -20.27 -45.92 1.54
C LYS A 41 -21.71 -46.20 1.14
N ASN A 42 -22.45 -45.25 0.58
CA ASN A 42 -23.71 -45.52 -0.09
C ASN A 42 -23.88 -44.56 -1.27
N GLU A 43 -24.09 -45.07 -2.48
CA GLU A 43 -24.49 -44.34 -3.71
C GLU A 43 -25.87 -43.66 -3.59
N HIS A 44 -26.31 -43.31 -2.39
CA HIS A 44 -27.36 -42.32 -2.23
C HIS A 44 -26.76 -40.99 -2.62
N ILE A 45 -27.16 -40.49 -3.79
CA ILE A 45 -27.07 -39.09 -4.20
C ILE A 45 -27.45 -38.27 -2.97
N LEU A 46 -26.45 -37.75 -2.26
CA LEU A 46 -26.69 -36.79 -1.19
C LEU A 46 -27.32 -35.61 -1.91
N GLU A 47 -28.60 -35.39 -1.63
CA GLU A 47 -29.22 -34.12 -1.96
C GLU A 47 -28.37 -33.06 -1.26
N THR A 48 -27.51 -32.39 -2.03
CA THR A 48 -26.76 -31.24 -1.56
C THR A 48 -27.77 -30.33 -0.89
N PRO A 49 -27.54 -29.92 0.38
CA PRO A 49 -28.40 -28.95 1.02
C PRO A 49 -28.69 -27.82 0.04
N THR A 50 -29.92 -27.32 -0.03
CA THR A 50 -30.32 -26.24 -0.96
C THR A 50 -29.55 -24.92 -0.77
N ASP A 51 -28.55 -24.95 0.10
CA ASP A 51 -27.89 -23.87 0.78
C ASP A 51 -26.37 -24.11 0.86
N SER A 52 -25.85 -24.83 -0.13
CA SER A 52 -24.44 -25.18 -0.24
C SER A 52 -23.80 -24.62 -1.50
N ILE A 53 -22.49 -24.36 -1.39
CA ILE A 53 -21.62 -24.05 -2.54
C ILE A 53 -20.52 -25.12 -2.63
N TYR A 54 -20.18 -25.51 -3.85
CA TYR A 54 -19.16 -26.53 -4.13
C TYR A 54 -17.92 -25.89 -4.74
N PHE A 55 -16.76 -26.26 -4.22
CA PHE A 55 -15.45 -25.87 -4.72
C PHE A 55 -14.62 -27.11 -5.06
N ASP A 56 -14.01 -27.09 -6.25
CA ASP A 56 -13.08 -28.10 -6.73
C ASP A 56 -11.67 -27.50 -6.79
N GLY A 57 -10.70 -28.23 -6.23
CA GLY A 57 -9.32 -27.79 -6.13
C GLY A 57 -9.01 -26.74 -5.05
N SER A 58 -7.72 -26.43 -4.95
CA SER A 58 -7.18 -25.49 -3.96
C SER A 58 -7.87 -24.13 -4.01
N SER A 59 -8.29 -23.59 -2.86
CA SER A 59 -9.05 -22.34 -2.81
C SER A 59 -8.98 -21.62 -1.46
N VAL A 60 -9.11 -20.29 -1.50
CA VAL A 60 -9.37 -19.44 -0.33
C VAL A 60 -10.82 -18.98 -0.39
N VAL A 61 -11.61 -19.29 0.64
CA VAL A 61 -13.02 -18.93 0.71
C VAL A 61 -13.26 -17.98 1.89
N PHE A 62 -13.52 -16.71 1.62
CA PHE A 62 -13.99 -15.76 2.61
C PHE A 62 -15.50 -15.90 2.79
N PHE A 63 -15.96 -15.95 4.03
CA PHE A 63 -17.39 -16.00 4.34
C PHE A 63 -17.86 -14.83 5.17
N THR A 64 -19.08 -14.37 4.87
CA THR A 64 -19.80 -13.29 5.56
C THR A 64 -21.22 -13.74 5.91
N PRO A 65 -21.91 -13.08 6.87
CA PRO A 65 -23.30 -13.43 7.15
C PRO A 65 -24.20 -13.08 5.95
N ARG A 66 -25.31 -13.81 5.81
CA ARG A 66 -26.37 -13.44 4.87
C ARG A 66 -27.05 -12.15 5.28
N VAL A 67 -27.78 -11.55 4.33
CA VAL A 67 -28.61 -10.38 4.61
C VAL A 67 -29.60 -10.65 5.74
N GLU A 68 -30.22 -11.83 5.80
CA GLU A 68 -31.17 -12.20 6.85
C GLU A 68 -30.49 -12.40 8.21
N GLU A 69 -29.33 -13.06 8.23
CA GLU A 69 -28.53 -13.27 9.44
C GLU A 69 -28.02 -11.93 9.99
N LEU A 70 -27.50 -11.08 9.11
CA LEU A 70 -27.06 -9.73 9.44
C LEU A 70 -28.24 -8.93 9.99
N ASN A 71 -29.38 -8.89 9.31
CA ASN A 71 -30.57 -8.17 9.78
C ASN A 71 -31.02 -8.65 11.16
N ALA A 72 -30.96 -9.96 11.44
CA ALA A 72 -31.28 -10.51 12.75
C ALA A 72 -30.31 -10.01 13.85
N LEU A 73 -29.01 -9.94 13.56
CA LEU A 73 -28.01 -9.39 14.48
C LEU A 73 -28.20 -7.88 14.72
N LEU A 74 -28.61 -7.13 13.69
CA LEU A 74 -28.82 -5.68 13.79
C LEU A 74 -30.11 -5.28 14.51
N LEU A 75 -30.99 -6.24 14.86
CA LEU A 75 -32.16 -5.98 15.72
C LEU A 75 -31.73 -5.58 17.13
N ASP A 76 -30.61 -6.12 17.61
CA ASP A 76 -30.01 -5.70 18.86
C ASP A 76 -29.19 -4.41 18.67
N LYS A 77 -29.75 -3.30 19.16
CA LYS A 77 -29.12 -1.98 19.06
C LYS A 77 -27.76 -1.90 19.77
N SER A 78 -27.51 -2.74 20.78
CA SER A 78 -26.26 -2.71 21.55
C SER A 78 -25.05 -3.22 20.77
N VAL A 79 -25.28 -4.07 19.76
CA VAL A 79 -24.21 -4.68 18.95
C VAL A 79 -24.20 -4.19 17.50
N ARG A 80 -25.23 -3.45 17.08
CA ARG A 80 -25.43 -3.02 15.68
C ARG A 80 -24.19 -2.38 15.06
N GLU A 81 -23.64 -1.35 15.68
CA GLU A 81 -22.50 -0.61 15.15
C GLU A 81 -21.26 -1.50 15.09
N SER A 82 -21.00 -2.27 16.15
CA SER A 82 -19.87 -3.21 16.22
C SER A 82 -19.94 -4.29 15.14
N VAL A 83 -21.12 -4.86 14.88
CA VAL A 83 -21.31 -5.89 13.85
C VAL A 83 -21.15 -5.31 12.44
N GLN A 84 -21.74 -4.14 12.16
CA GLN A 84 -21.59 -3.47 10.87
C GLN A 84 -20.14 -3.10 10.59
N GLN A 85 -19.44 -2.57 11.59
CA GLN A 85 -18.04 -2.21 11.49
C GLN A 85 -17.18 -3.46 11.26
N ALA A 86 -17.39 -4.54 12.03
CA ALA A 86 -16.63 -5.78 11.87
C ALA A 86 -16.82 -6.42 10.48
N VAL A 87 -18.05 -6.48 9.96
CA VAL A 87 -18.32 -7.01 8.61
C VAL A 87 -17.71 -6.10 7.54
N SER A 88 -17.83 -4.78 7.69
CA SER A 88 -17.22 -3.80 6.78
C SER A 88 -15.70 -3.94 6.73
N ASP A 89 -15.04 -3.99 7.90
CA ASP A 89 -13.59 -4.08 8.00
C ASP A 89 -13.07 -5.42 7.50
N PHE A 90 -13.75 -6.51 7.83
CA PHE A 90 -13.42 -7.83 7.31
C PHE A 90 -13.54 -7.89 5.78
N THR A 91 -14.64 -7.38 5.22
CA THR A 91 -14.83 -7.34 3.76
C THR A 91 -13.74 -6.51 3.08
N TYR A 92 -13.37 -5.37 3.68
CA TYR A 92 -12.27 -4.55 3.21
C TYR A 92 -10.94 -5.32 3.22
N TYR A 93 -10.54 -5.92 4.35
CA TYR A 93 -9.29 -6.67 4.42
C TYR A 93 -9.28 -7.88 3.52
N ALA A 94 -10.37 -8.64 3.44
CA ALA A 94 -10.51 -9.78 2.55
C ALA A 94 -10.38 -9.36 1.07
N SER A 95 -10.90 -8.18 0.69
CA SER A 95 -10.72 -7.65 -0.68
C SER A 95 -9.27 -7.32 -1.00
N LEU A 96 -8.52 -6.70 -0.06
CA LEU A 96 -7.08 -6.45 -0.25
C LEU A 96 -6.27 -7.74 -0.43
N VAL A 97 -6.62 -8.78 0.34
CA VAL A 97 -6.02 -10.10 0.19
C VAL A 97 -6.40 -10.70 -1.15
N SER A 98 -7.67 -10.65 -1.54
CA SER A 98 -8.14 -11.14 -2.84
C SER A 98 -7.38 -10.49 -4.00
N ASP A 99 -7.20 -9.17 -3.99
CA ASP A 99 -6.46 -8.44 -5.02
C ASP A 99 -4.98 -8.83 -5.06
N SER A 100 -4.39 -9.06 -3.88
CA SER A 100 -3.02 -9.60 -3.77
C SER A 100 -2.92 -10.99 -4.38
N LEU A 101 -3.90 -11.86 -4.13
CA LEU A 101 -3.92 -13.24 -4.62
C LEU A 101 -4.32 -13.38 -6.08
N GLN A 102 -4.79 -12.34 -6.77
CA GLN A 102 -5.06 -12.39 -8.21
C GLN A 102 -3.83 -12.79 -9.04
N SER A 103 -2.62 -12.50 -8.56
CA SER A 103 -1.37 -12.95 -9.20
C SER A 103 -0.95 -14.36 -8.81
N SER A 104 -1.56 -14.94 -7.76
CA SER A 104 -1.32 -16.32 -7.37
C SER A 104 -2.17 -17.27 -8.22
N GLN A 105 -1.80 -18.55 -8.27
CA GLN A 105 -2.63 -19.59 -8.90
C GLN A 105 -3.78 -20.07 -8.00
N ILE A 106 -3.97 -19.46 -6.82
CA ILE A 106 -4.96 -19.87 -5.83
C ILE A 106 -6.23 -19.02 -6.01
N PRO A 107 -7.35 -19.61 -6.47
CA PRO A 107 -8.60 -18.89 -6.62
C PRO A 107 -9.17 -18.45 -5.25
N VAL A 108 -9.72 -17.25 -5.24
CA VAL A 108 -10.33 -16.62 -4.06
C VAL A 108 -11.83 -16.45 -4.30
N PHE A 109 -12.64 -16.83 -3.31
CA PHE A 109 -14.09 -16.75 -3.37
C PHE A 109 -14.67 -16.01 -2.16
N PHE A 110 -15.79 -15.32 -2.37
CA PHE A 110 -16.61 -14.75 -1.32
C PHE A 110 -17.95 -15.45 -1.31
N THR A 111 -18.42 -15.86 -0.14
CA THR A 111 -19.71 -16.55 -0.01
C THR A 111 -20.45 -16.15 1.25
N ASP A 112 -21.77 -16.16 1.17
CA ASP A 112 -22.66 -16.07 2.33
C ASP A 112 -23.34 -17.41 2.61
N GLN A 113 -22.94 -18.48 1.91
CA GLN A 113 -23.53 -19.80 2.06
C GLN A 113 -23.13 -20.44 3.38
N ARG A 114 -24.07 -21.14 4.02
CA ARG A 114 -23.82 -21.80 5.30
C ARG A 114 -22.94 -23.03 5.14
N TYR A 115 -23.27 -23.87 4.16
CA TYR A 115 -22.57 -25.11 3.90
C TYR A 115 -21.61 -24.92 2.73
N ILE A 116 -20.36 -25.26 2.95
CA ILE A 116 -19.30 -25.10 1.95
C ILE A 116 -18.68 -26.47 1.75
N VAL A 117 -18.74 -26.97 0.52
CA VAL A 117 -18.32 -28.33 0.16
C VAL A 117 -17.07 -28.25 -0.70
N PHE A 118 -16.04 -28.99 -0.32
CA PHE A 118 -14.77 -29.10 -1.04
C PHE A 118 -14.58 -30.52 -1.58
N GLY A 119 -14.23 -30.66 -2.86
CA GLY A 119 -13.93 -31.94 -3.50
C GLY A 119 -12.44 -32.29 -3.49
N GLN A 120 -12.11 -33.53 -3.09
CA GLN A 120 -10.76 -34.12 -3.18
C GLN A 120 -10.83 -35.49 -3.88
N GLY A 121 -10.80 -35.51 -5.22
CA GLY A 121 -10.99 -36.75 -5.97
C GLY A 121 -12.37 -37.36 -5.71
N SER A 122 -12.45 -38.51 -5.02
CA SER A 122 -13.73 -39.11 -4.62
C SER A 122 -14.22 -38.67 -3.23
N GLN A 123 -13.38 -37.98 -2.45
CA GLN A 123 -13.75 -37.51 -1.12
C GLN A 123 -14.39 -36.13 -1.19
N GLN A 124 -15.32 -35.87 -0.27
CA GLN A 124 -15.91 -34.54 -0.07
C GLN A 124 -15.79 -34.13 1.39
N PHE A 125 -15.51 -32.85 1.60
CA PHE A 125 -15.51 -32.22 2.91
C PHE A 125 -16.63 -31.19 2.96
N GLU A 126 -17.55 -31.35 3.91
CA GLU A 126 -18.56 -30.34 4.19
C GLU A 126 -18.13 -29.52 5.42
N VAL A 127 -18.18 -28.20 5.29
CA VAL A 127 -17.93 -27.24 6.36
C VAL A 127 -19.22 -26.45 6.61
N ASP A 128 -19.75 -26.53 7.84
CA ASP A 128 -20.81 -25.65 8.34
C ASP A 128 -20.17 -24.44 9.03
N ARG A 129 -20.16 -23.28 8.35
CA ARG A 129 -19.47 -22.08 8.88
C ARG A 129 -20.01 -21.62 10.23
N ASN A 130 -21.27 -21.93 10.55
CA ASN A 130 -21.89 -21.53 11.80
C ASN A 130 -21.35 -22.30 13.01
N ARG A 131 -20.68 -23.44 12.80
CA ARG A 131 -20.00 -24.18 13.89
C ARG A 131 -18.76 -23.46 14.40
N SER A 132 -18.18 -22.57 13.61
CA SER A 132 -16.98 -21.81 13.99
C SER A 132 -17.22 -20.79 15.11
N GLY A 133 -18.49 -20.47 15.42
CA GLY A 133 -18.85 -19.43 16.39
C GLY A 133 -18.66 -17.99 15.90
N SER A 134 -18.19 -17.80 14.67
CA SER A 134 -18.04 -16.48 14.05
C SER A 134 -18.95 -16.33 12.82
N ILE A 135 -19.43 -15.10 12.61
CA ILE A 135 -20.25 -14.72 11.44
C ILE A 135 -19.40 -14.40 10.20
N ILE A 136 -18.11 -14.14 10.41
CA ILE A 136 -17.12 -13.83 9.37
C ILE A 136 -15.89 -14.74 9.53
N GLY A 137 -15.14 -14.95 8.45
CA GLY A 137 -13.90 -15.71 8.52
C GLY A 137 -13.45 -16.23 7.16
N MET A 138 -12.44 -17.11 7.19
CA MET A 138 -11.80 -17.66 6.00
C MET A 138 -11.71 -19.18 6.11
N ILE A 139 -11.85 -19.86 4.98
CA ILE A 139 -11.56 -21.29 4.85
C ILE A 139 -10.45 -21.46 3.84
N LEU A 140 -9.44 -22.25 4.22
CA LEU A 140 -8.31 -22.60 3.37
C LEU A 140 -8.43 -24.07 3.00
N TYR A 141 -8.28 -24.37 1.72
CA TYR A 141 -8.36 -25.73 1.21
C TYR A 141 -7.27 -25.97 0.16
N ASN A 142 -6.43 -26.98 0.38
CA ASN A 142 -5.50 -27.52 -0.60
C ASN A 142 -5.84 -29.01 -0.74
N GLU A 143 -5.76 -29.58 -1.93
CA GLU A 143 -6.21 -30.96 -2.20
C GLU A 143 -5.40 -32.04 -1.47
N GLN A 144 -4.51 -31.68 -0.54
CA GLN A 144 -3.66 -32.58 0.21
C GLN A 144 -4.14 -32.75 1.66
N GLU A 145 -4.88 -31.80 2.22
CA GLU A 145 -5.33 -31.83 3.61
C GLU A 145 -6.78 -31.39 3.80
N ALA A 146 -7.31 -31.59 5.02
CA ALA A 146 -8.68 -31.18 5.34
C ALA A 146 -8.81 -29.63 5.32
N PRO A 147 -9.98 -29.09 4.94
CA PRO A 147 -10.21 -27.65 4.98
C PRO A 147 -9.97 -27.05 6.38
N LYS A 148 -9.19 -25.98 6.45
CA LYS A 148 -8.89 -25.25 7.68
C LYS A 148 -9.78 -24.02 7.81
N VAL A 149 -10.60 -23.96 8.85
CA VAL A 149 -11.48 -22.83 9.15
C VAL A 149 -10.78 -21.86 10.11
N LEU A 150 -10.72 -20.59 9.72
CA LEU A 150 -10.14 -19.50 10.48
C LEU A 150 -11.21 -18.46 10.78
N PRO A 151 -11.90 -18.56 11.93
CA PRO A 151 -12.98 -17.65 12.27
C PRO A 151 -12.47 -16.26 12.66
N GLY A 152 -13.33 -15.26 12.46
CA GLY A 152 -13.18 -13.93 13.05
C GLY A 152 -12.59 -12.89 12.11
N MET A 153 -12.48 -11.67 12.64
CA MET A 153 -11.86 -10.55 11.96
C MET A 153 -10.34 -10.66 12.11
N GLN A 154 -9.64 -10.52 10.99
CA GLN A 154 -8.19 -10.46 10.94
C GLN A 154 -7.78 -9.30 10.03
N THR A 155 -6.61 -8.72 10.28
CA THR A 155 -6.03 -7.77 9.33
C THR A 155 -5.64 -8.51 8.05
N HIS A 156 -5.53 -7.79 6.95
CA HIS A 156 -5.09 -8.37 5.68
C HIS A 156 -3.71 -9.07 5.78
N LEU A 157 -2.79 -8.59 6.63
CA LEU A 157 -1.49 -9.24 6.88
C LEU A 157 -1.66 -10.57 7.61
N SER A 158 -2.51 -10.61 8.63
CA SER A 158 -2.78 -11.84 9.40
C SER A 158 -3.47 -12.90 8.52
N LEU A 159 -4.38 -12.46 7.63
CA LEU A 159 -5.00 -13.31 6.63
C LEU A 159 -3.94 -13.86 5.66
N LEU A 160 -3.11 -12.99 5.06
CA LEU A 160 -2.02 -13.42 4.16
C LEU A 160 -1.04 -14.39 4.84
N ALA A 161 -0.67 -14.14 6.09
CA ALA A 161 0.20 -15.04 6.85
C ALA A 161 -0.45 -16.42 7.04
N SER A 162 -1.74 -16.45 7.40
CA SER A 162 -2.47 -17.71 7.57
C SER A 162 -2.60 -18.50 6.26
N ILE A 163 -2.80 -17.80 5.14
CA ILE A 163 -2.84 -18.40 3.80
C ILE A 163 -1.44 -18.91 3.44
N ALA A 164 -0.40 -18.12 3.73
CA ALA A 164 0.99 -18.49 3.47
C ALA A 164 1.35 -19.80 4.19
N ASP A 165 1.08 -19.86 5.49
CA ASP A 165 1.37 -21.02 6.34
C ASP A 165 0.63 -22.30 5.91
N TYR A 166 -0.53 -22.17 5.28
CA TYR A 166 -1.36 -23.30 4.86
C TYR A 166 -1.03 -23.79 3.45
N PHE A 167 -0.88 -22.89 2.48
CA PHE A 167 -0.64 -23.28 1.08
C PHE A 167 0.82 -23.55 0.76
N TYR A 168 1.73 -23.00 1.57
CA TYR A 168 3.15 -23.06 1.28
C TYR A 168 3.88 -23.72 2.42
N ASP A 169 3.95 -25.04 2.34
CA ASP A 169 4.99 -25.78 3.04
C ASP A 169 6.36 -25.28 2.52
N PRO A 170 7.22 -24.74 3.40
CA PRO A 170 8.57 -24.29 3.04
C PRO A 170 9.38 -25.34 2.29
N GLN A 171 9.03 -26.63 2.42
CA GLN A 171 9.79 -27.71 1.81
C GLN A 171 9.38 -28.08 0.38
N THR A 172 8.18 -27.73 -0.10
CA THR A 172 7.64 -28.48 -1.26
C THR A 172 7.18 -27.69 -2.48
N ASN A 173 6.83 -26.39 -2.47
CA ASN A 173 6.26 -25.84 -3.72
C ASN A 173 6.15 -24.33 -3.95
N ILE A 174 7.09 -23.50 -3.47
CA ILE A 174 7.24 -22.16 -4.06
C ILE A 174 8.52 -22.14 -4.90
N MET A 175 8.44 -21.56 -6.10
CA MET A 175 9.63 -21.11 -6.80
C MET A 175 10.39 -20.19 -5.83
N PRO A 176 11.55 -20.60 -5.27
CA PRO A 176 12.19 -19.86 -4.19
C PRO A 176 12.27 -18.37 -4.54
N LEU A 177 12.00 -17.46 -3.59
CA LEU A 177 11.94 -16.01 -3.85
C LEU A 177 13.05 -15.52 -4.80
N LEU A 178 14.26 -16.03 -4.58
CA LEU A 178 15.43 -15.67 -5.37
C LEU A 178 15.27 -15.96 -6.88
N ASN A 179 14.43 -16.89 -7.30
CA ASN A 179 14.20 -17.21 -8.70
C ASN A 179 13.39 -16.15 -9.45
N TYR A 180 12.74 -15.22 -8.75
CA TYR A 180 12.14 -14.04 -9.37
C TYR A 180 13.20 -13.04 -9.86
N PHE A 181 14.46 -13.18 -9.43
CA PHE A 181 15.51 -12.19 -9.68
C PHE A 181 16.53 -12.72 -10.68
N ASP A 182 16.88 -11.87 -11.63
CA ASP A 182 17.97 -12.13 -12.56
C ASP A 182 19.32 -11.94 -11.86
N GLY A 183 20.26 -12.86 -12.09
CA GLY A 183 21.63 -12.69 -11.61
C GLY A 183 22.30 -11.53 -12.35
N VAL A 184 22.99 -10.65 -11.62
CA VAL A 184 23.75 -9.54 -12.21
C VAL A 184 25.16 -9.49 -11.62
N ASP A 185 26.12 -9.01 -12.42
CA ASP A 185 27.41 -8.58 -11.88
C ASP A 185 27.24 -7.19 -11.25
N PRO A 186 27.46 -7.05 -9.93
CA PRO A 186 27.32 -5.75 -9.27
C PRO A 186 28.44 -4.78 -9.63
N GLN A 187 29.50 -5.21 -10.31
CA GLN A 187 30.59 -4.34 -10.72
C GLN A 187 30.07 -3.34 -11.79
N SER A 188 29.79 -2.10 -11.36
CA SER A 188 29.26 -0.96 -12.14
C SER A 188 27.75 -0.90 -12.33
N LEU A 189 26.97 -1.58 -11.49
CA LEU A 189 25.51 -1.47 -11.56
C LEU A 189 25.06 -0.06 -11.11
N HIS A 190 24.52 0.71 -12.06
CA HIS A 190 23.94 2.03 -11.81
C HIS A 190 22.41 1.90 -11.75
N ILE A 191 21.85 2.27 -10.61
CA ILE A 191 20.42 2.26 -10.34
C ILE A 191 19.91 3.70 -10.39
N TYR A 192 19.07 3.96 -11.38
CA TYR A 192 18.53 5.28 -11.68
C TYR A 192 17.19 5.50 -10.98
N SER A 193 17.00 6.70 -10.44
CA SER A 193 15.68 7.25 -10.19
C SER A 193 15.12 7.75 -11.52
N SER A 194 14.08 7.13 -12.06
CA SER A 194 13.46 7.60 -13.31
C SER A 194 11.95 7.72 -13.16
N HIS A 195 11.41 8.87 -13.55
CA HIS A 195 9.97 9.15 -13.43
C HIS A 195 9.14 8.44 -14.52
N SER A 196 9.76 8.13 -15.67
CA SER A 196 9.09 7.57 -16.86
C SER A 196 9.50 6.15 -17.22
N ASP A 197 10.74 5.74 -16.94
CA ASP A 197 11.21 4.38 -17.28
C ASP A 197 10.81 3.35 -16.21
N ILE A 198 10.56 3.75 -14.96
CA ILE A 198 10.17 2.82 -13.89
C ILE A 198 8.86 2.09 -14.24
N LEU A 199 7.88 2.75 -14.88
CA LEU A 199 6.63 2.10 -15.31
C LEU A 199 6.83 1.06 -16.42
N ASN A 200 7.93 1.15 -17.17
CA ASN A 200 8.25 0.25 -18.29
C ASN A 200 9.34 -0.79 -17.96
N GLN A 201 9.85 -0.83 -16.73
CA GLN A 201 10.91 -1.78 -16.36
C GLN A 201 10.37 -3.20 -16.11
N THR A 202 10.96 -4.15 -16.81
CA THR A 202 10.56 -5.55 -17.07
C THR A 202 10.80 -6.53 -15.92
N GLY A 203 10.72 -6.07 -14.67
CA GLY A 203 10.94 -6.95 -13.51
C GLY A 203 9.87 -8.03 -13.38
N ASN A 204 10.21 -9.15 -12.75
CA ASN A 204 9.21 -10.18 -12.43
C ASN A 204 8.38 -9.69 -11.24
N ARG A 205 7.05 -9.72 -11.36
CA ARG A 205 6.16 -9.43 -10.23
C ARG A 205 6.40 -10.46 -9.12
N VAL A 206 6.78 -9.99 -7.94
CA VAL A 206 6.98 -10.84 -6.76
C VAL A 206 5.61 -11.24 -6.22
N ASP A 207 5.46 -12.52 -5.89
CA ASP A 207 4.24 -13.01 -5.26
C ASP A 207 4.01 -12.30 -3.89
N PRO A 208 2.82 -11.73 -3.64
CA PRO A 208 2.51 -11.07 -2.37
C PRO A 208 2.74 -11.89 -1.11
N PHE A 209 2.77 -13.22 -1.17
CA PHE A 209 3.16 -14.05 -0.03
C PHE A 209 4.57 -13.74 0.46
N TYR A 210 5.46 -13.37 -0.44
CA TYR A 210 6.82 -12.99 -0.07
C TYR A 210 6.90 -11.64 0.61
N TYR A 211 5.88 -10.78 0.52
CA TYR A 211 5.93 -9.44 1.14
C TYR A 211 6.11 -9.52 2.66
N LEU A 212 5.59 -10.58 3.28
CA LEU A 212 5.78 -10.86 4.71
C LEU A 212 7.26 -11.10 5.06
N LYS A 213 8.06 -11.61 4.13
CA LYS A 213 9.50 -11.86 4.29
C LYS A 213 10.35 -10.59 4.15
N PHE A 214 9.80 -9.51 3.59
CA PHE A 214 10.40 -8.17 3.57
C PHE A 214 10.02 -7.32 4.81
N GLY A 215 9.29 -7.92 5.77
CA GLY A 215 8.79 -7.25 6.96
C GLY A 215 7.45 -6.53 6.75
N ASN A 216 6.76 -6.25 7.87
CA ASN A 216 5.40 -5.70 7.88
C ASN A 216 5.28 -4.37 7.13
N ASN A 217 6.35 -3.55 7.11
CA ASN A 217 6.33 -2.23 6.47
C ASN A 217 6.19 -2.32 4.95
N LEU A 218 6.77 -3.32 4.29
CA LEU A 218 6.59 -3.46 2.84
C LEU A 218 5.20 -3.99 2.52
N ALA A 219 4.77 -5.04 3.23
CA ALA A 219 3.45 -5.64 3.01
C ALA A 219 2.31 -4.62 3.22
N ASN A 220 2.37 -3.82 4.29
CA ASN A 220 1.40 -2.74 4.52
C ASN A 220 1.39 -1.70 3.39
N ARG A 221 2.56 -1.30 2.88
CA ARG A 221 2.65 -0.32 1.79
C ARG A 221 2.17 -0.87 0.46
N ALA A 222 2.57 -2.09 0.10
CA ALA A 222 2.12 -2.75 -1.12
C ALA A 222 0.59 -2.84 -1.18
N ASN A 223 -0.04 -3.21 -0.07
CA ASN A 223 -1.50 -3.27 0.03
C ASN A 223 -2.14 -1.88 0.01
N LYS A 224 -1.62 -0.93 0.80
CA LYS A 224 -2.13 0.46 0.86
C LYS A 224 -2.18 1.13 -0.51
N PHE A 225 -1.14 0.95 -1.31
CA PHE A 225 -1.06 1.57 -2.63
C PHE A 225 -1.62 0.69 -3.75
N SER A 226 -2.09 -0.53 -3.45
CA SER A 226 -2.43 -1.55 -4.46
C SER A 226 -1.31 -1.74 -5.49
N MET A 227 -0.06 -1.61 -5.03
CA MET A 227 1.12 -1.60 -5.87
C MET A 227 1.88 -2.91 -5.71
N SER A 228 2.24 -3.48 -6.85
CA SER A 228 3.02 -4.71 -6.91
C SER A 228 4.50 -4.45 -6.64
N VAL A 229 5.16 -5.39 -5.98
CA VAL A 229 6.63 -5.43 -5.87
C VAL A 229 7.18 -6.13 -7.10
N PHE A 230 8.25 -5.59 -7.67
CA PHE A 230 8.89 -6.16 -8.86
C PHE A 230 10.35 -6.48 -8.54
N ALA A 231 10.74 -7.73 -8.77
CA ALA A 231 12.10 -8.22 -8.67
C ALA A 231 12.90 -7.83 -9.91
N TYR A 232 14.07 -7.24 -9.71
CA TYR A 232 14.99 -6.92 -10.80
C TYR A 232 16.21 -7.83 -10.78
N HIS A 233 17.08 -7.63 -9.79
CA HIS A 233 18.38 -8.26 -9.80
C HIS A 233 18.74 -8.89 -8.47
N LYS A 234 19.60 -9.90 -8.51
CA LYS A 234 20.25 -10.46 -7.32
C LYS A 234 21.75 -10.65 -7.56
N PHE A 235 22.53 -10.57 -6.48
CA PHE A 235 23.91 -11.00 -6.45
C PHE A 235 24.28 -11.50 -5.05
N LEU A 236 25.26 -12.40 -4.97
CA LEU A 236 25.73 -12.94 -3.70
C LEU A 236 26.60 -11.91 -2.98
N LEU A 237 26.34 -11.70 -1.68
CA LEU A 237 27.27 -11.01 -0.79
C LEU A 237 28.26 -12.02 -0.20
N ASP A 238 27.75 -13.21 0.15
CA ASP A 238 28.50 -14.39 0.54
C ASP A 238 27.68 -15.68 0.26
N ASP A 239 28.10 -16.82 0.82
CA ASP A 239 27.43 -18.12 0.62
C ASP A 239 26.01 -18.17 1.22
N SER A 240 25.77 -17.41 2.29
CA SER A 240 24.49 -17.33 3.04
C SER A 240 23.64 -16.12 2.69
N LEU A 241 24.24 -15.02 2.24
CA LEU A 241 23.57 -13.74 2.05
C LEU A 241 23.48 -13.33 0.57
N VAL A 242 22.30 -12.89 0.17
CA VAL A 242 22.01 -12.42 -1.19
C VAL A 242 21.50 -11.00 -1.13
N ALA A 243 22.12 -10.09 -1.88
CA ALA A 243 21.52 -8.79 -2.13
C ALA A 243 20.47 -8.95 -3.24
N ILE A 244 19.22 -8.56 -2.95
CA ILE A 244 18.12 -8.53 -3.92
C ILE A 244 17.66 -7.09 -4.14
N ILE A 245 17.47 -6.71 -5.40
CA ILE A 245 17.04 -5.37 -5.80
C ILE A 245 15.60 -5.45 -6.27
N CYS A 246 14.72 -4.71 -5.60
CA CYS A 246 13.29 -4.66 -5.89
C CYS A 246 12.85 -3.24 -6.16
N ARG A 247 11.86 -3.09 -7.05
CA ARG A 247 10.97 -1.94 -7.04
C ARG A 247 9.84 -2.17 -6.04
N VAL A 248 9.61 -1.20 -5.18
CA VAL A 248 8.60 -1.20 -4.13
C VAL A 248 7.83 0.13 -4.12
N PRO A 249 6.68 0.22 -3.45
CA PRO A 249 5.99 1.51 -3.27
C PRO A 249 6.85 2.48 -2.47
N SER A 250 6.92 3.74 -2.92
CA SER A 250 7.61 4.82 -2.20
C SER A 250 6.75 5.34 -1.03
N HIS A 251 7.38 6.02 -0.08
CA HIS A 251 6.66 6.76 0.96
C HIS A 251 6.10 8.10 0.47
N TYR A 252 6.70 8.65 -0.60
CA TYR A 252 6.49 10.02 -1.06
C TYR A 252 5.95 10.11 -2.49
N ASP A 253 6.18 9.08 -3.31
CA ASP A 253 5.79 9.03 -4.71
C ASP A 253 5.26 7.63 -5.10
N GLU A 254 5.07 7.36 -6.38
CA GLU A 254 4.56 6.08 -6.89
C GLU A 254 5.53 4.92 -6.56
N SER A 255 6.85 5.07 -6.72
CA SER A 255 7.77 3.94 -6.50
C SER A 255 9.18 4.32 -6.05
N SER A 256 9.85 3.37 -5.41
CA SER A 256 11.23 3.43 -4.93
C SER A 256 11.94 2.12 -5.31
N VAL A 257 13.23 2.18 -5.62
CA VAL A 257 14.07 1.01 -5.84
C VAL A 257 14.92 0.79 -4.60
N LYS A 258 14.83 -0.40 -4.01
CA LYS A 258 15.53 -0.76 -2.79
C LYS A 258 16.38 -2.01 -2.98
N LEU A 259 17.49 -2.05 -2.26
CA LEU A 259 18.29 -3.23 -2.02
C LEU A 259 17.85 -3.83 -0.68
N TYR A 260 17.63 -5.12 -0.67
CA TYR A 260 17.35 -5.90 0.52
C TYR A 260 18.44 -6.95 0.71
N ILE A 261 18.82 -7.19 1.95
CA ILE A 261 19.76 -8.27 2.31
C ILE A 261 18.93 -9.49 2.70
N TRP A 262 18.96 -10.52 1.87
CA TRP A 262 18.25 -11.76 2.07
C TRP A 262 19.16 -12.82 2.68
N ASP A 263 18.76 -13.36 3.83
CA ASP A 263 19.42 -14.51 4.44
C ASP A 263 18.78 -15.82 3.93
N ARG A 264 19.60 -16.67 3.31
CA ARG A 264 19.17 -17.94 2.72
C ARG A 264 18.86 -19.02 3.76
N GLN A 265 19.37 -18.92 4.98
CA GLN A 265 19.17 -19.91 6.02
C GLN A 265 17.85 -19.72 6.75
N VAL A 266 17.53 -18.45 7.07
CA VAL A 266 16.27 -18.10 7.77
C VAL A 266 15.17 -17.60 6.82
N GLU A 267 15.50 -17.43 5.53
CA GLU A 267 14.58 -17.01 4.47
C GLU A 267 13.81 -15.73 4.83
N MET A 268 14.56 -14.69 5.20
CA MET A 268 14.02 -13.38 5.52
C MET A 268 14.97 -12.25 5.13
N VAL A 269 14.42 -11.06 4.98
CA VAL A 269 15.18 -9.83 4.84
C VAL A 269 15.75 -9.40 6.20
N LEU A 270 17.05 -9.13 6.23
CA LEU A 270 17.76 -8.63 7.41
C LEU A 270 17.86 -7.10 7.43
N ASP A 271 18.07 -6.48 6.27
CA ASP A 271 18.30 -5.04 6.14
C ASP A 271 17.79 -4.50 4.80
N GLU A 272 17.56 -3.19 4.72
CA GLU A 272 17.15 -2.49 3.51
C GLU A 272 17.91 -1.18 3.29
N ILE A 273 18.25 -0.91 2.02
CA ILE A 273 18.84 0.35 1.58
C ILE A 273 18.03 0.88 0.41
N GLU A 274 17.58 2.12 0.51
CA GLU A 274 16.92 2.78 -0.61
C GLU A 274 17.94 3.26 -1.64
N LEU A 275 17.96 2.58 -2.80
CA LEU A 275 18.93 2.82 -3.86
C LEU A 275 18.53 3.99 -4.75
N ALA A 276 17.25 4.06 -5.13
CA ALA A 276 16.77 5.13 -5.97
C ALA A 276 15.35 5.53 -5.60
N GLU A 277 15.11 6.84 -5.62
CA GLU A 277 13.81 7.42 -5.38
C GLU A 277 13.75 8.75 -6.12
N ASN A 278 12.58 9.03 -6.67
CA ASN A 278 12.24 10.33 -7.18
C ASN A 278 11.05 10.83 -6.38
N VAL A 279 11.07 12.10 -5.96
CA VAL A 279 9.92 12.74 -5.32
C VAL A 279 9.72 14.07 -5.98
N TRP A 280 8.51 14.29 -6.48
CA TRP A 280 8.13 15.55 -7.08
C TRP A 280 6.85 16.12 -6.48
N ASN A 281 6.99 17.28 -5.83
CA ASN A 281 5.88 18.17 -5.56
C ASN A 281 6.28 19.64 -5.77
N ASP A 282 5.31 20.54 -5.58
CA ASP A 282 5.43 21.99 -5.73
C ASP A 282 6.50 22.63 -4.83
N LYS A 283 6.87 21.97 -3.73
CA LYS A 283 7.78 22.51 -2.70
C LYS A 283 9.08 21.72 -2.57
N TRP A 284 9.12 20.51 -3.07
CA TRP A 284 10.22 19.58 -2.85
C TRP A 284 10.42 18.71 -4.09
N ILE A 285 11.63 18.79 -4.63
CA ILE A 285 12.13 17.89 -5.66
C ILE A 285 13.27 17.10 -5.04
N MET A 286 13.29 15.79 -5.22
CA MET A 286 14.38 14.94 -4.78
C MET A 286 14.68 13.87 -5.84
N VAL A 287 15.95 13.75 -6.18
CA VAL A 287 16.48 12.75 -7.11
C VAL A 287 17.58 12.00 -6.40
N LYS A 288 17.51 10.67 -6.42
CA LYS A 288 18.46 9.79 -5.75
C LYS A 288 18.85 8.66 -6.69
N ASP A 289 20.14 8.59 -7.03
CA ASP A 289 20.72 7.50 -7.80
C ASP A 289 21.79 6.77 -6.97
N SER A 290 22.00 5.50 -7.28
CA SER A 290 23.02 4.67 -6.63
C SER A 290 23.90 3.92 -7.61
N TRP A 291 25.18 3.82 -7.28
CA TRP A 291 26.18 3.02 -7.98
C TRP A 291 26.68 1.92 -7.05
N ILE A 292 26.44 0.68 -7.42
CA ILE A 292 26.96 -0.48 -6.73
C ILE A 292 28.30 -0.85 -7.38
N THR A 293 29.30 -1.08 -6.53
CA THR A 293 30.65 -1.46 -6.96
C THR A 293 31.19 -2.55 -6.06
N THR A 294 32.00 -3.42 -6.64
CA THR A 294 32.78 -4.43 -5.92
C THR A 294 34.26 -4.09 -6.04
N ASP A 295 34.93 -3.99 -4.89
CA ASP A 295 36.39 -4.04 -4.89
C ASP A 295 36.82 -5.50 -5.10
N THR A 296 37.21 -5.82 -6.33
CA THR A 296 37.61 -7.17 -6.75
C THR A 296 38.76 -7.76 -5.94
N ALA A 297 39.59 -6.93 -5.28
CA ALA A 297 40.71 -7.44 -4.50
C ALA A 297 40.28 -8.02 -3.15
N LEU A 298 39.15 -7.57 -2.61
CA LEU A 298 38.70 -7.92 -1.25
C LEU A 298 37.28 -8.49 -1.20
N GLY A 299 36.54 -8.50 -2.32
CA GLY A 299 35.12 -8.85 -2.32
C GLY A 299 34.26 -7.84 -1.58
N ASN A 300 34.79 -6.64 -1.32
CA ASN A 300 34.13 -5.62 -0.54
C ASN A 300 33.11 -4.87 -1.41
N PHE A 301 31.83 -5.05 -1.10
CA PHE A 301 30.74 -4.33 -1.77
C PHE A 301 30.64 -2.91 -1.22
N SER A 302 30.48 -1.94 -2.11
CA SER A 302 30.15 -0.57 -1.72
C SER A 302 29.09 0.04 -2.62
N ILE A 303 28.23 0.85 -2.02
CA ILE A 303 27.17 1.57 -2.70
C ILE A 303 27.46 3.06 -2.54
N VAL A 304 27.75 3.74 -3.64
CA VAL A 304 27.79 5.20 -3.66
C VAL A 304 26.41 5.71 -3.99
N GLN A 305 25.89 6.65 -3.22
CA GLN A 305 24.60 7.26 -3.47
C GLN A 305 24.75 8.75 -3.61
N ARG A 306 24.15 9.32 -4.65
CA ARG A 306 24.02 10.76 -4.78
C ARG A 306 22.56 11.12 -4.62
N LYS A 307 22.28 12.03 -3.70
CA LYS A 307 20.97 12.61 -3.48
C LYS A 307 21.05 14.09 -3.74
N LYS A 308 20.23 14.59 -4.66
CA LYS A 308 20.06 16.02 -4.86
C LYS A 308 18.63 16.39 -4.59
N GLU A 309 18.43 17.35 -3.69
CA GLU A 309 17.11 17.83 -3.32
C GLU A 309 17.04 19.35 -3.45
N ALA A 310 15.90 19.84 -3.92
CA ALA A 310 15.57 21.25 -3.93
C ALA A 310 14.33 21.47 -3.08
N ARG A 311 14.39 22.45 -2.17
CA ARG A 311 13.25 22.88 -1.36
C ARG A 311 12.91 24.33 -1.64
N MET A 312 11.62 24.61 -1.70
CA MET A 312 11.08 25.97 -1.81
C MET A 312 10.57 26.41 -0.44
N GLU A 313 11.27 27.38 0.17
CA GLU A 313 10.87 27.97 1.44
C GLU A 313 10.85 29.50 1.30
N ASN A 314 9.70 30.13 1.55
CA ASN A 314 9.52 31.59 1.45
C ASN A 314 9.93 32.17 0.08
N GLY A 315 9.61 31.46 -1.01
CA GLY A 315 9.98 31.88 -2.37
C GLY A 315 11.48 31.74 -2.70
N LYS A 316 12.28 31.18 -1.79
CA LYS A 316 13.71 30.90 -2.02
C LYS A 316 13.94 29.40 -2.23
N ARG A 317 14.64 29.06 -3.30
CA ARG A 317 15.12 27.70 -3.56
C ARG A 317 16.40 27.45 -2.77
N THR A 318 16.42 26.36 -2.01
CA THR A 318 17.64 25.81 -1.42
C THR A 318 17.91 24.46 -2.07
N VAL A 319 19.07 24.31 -2.69
CA VAL A 319 19.52 23.04 -3.29
C VAL A 319 20.56 22.42 -2.39
N ILE A 320 20.35 21.16 -2.03
CA ILE A 320 21.29 20.34 -1.27
C ILE A 320 21.72 19.20 -2.18
N ASP A 321 23.01 19.12 -2.47
CA ASP A 321 23.63 18.05 -3.26
C ASP A 321 24.52 17.25 -2.32
N SER A 322 24.15 15.99 -2.09
CA SER A 322 24.79 15.12 -1.11
C SER A 322 25.28 13.84 -1.77
N LEU A 323 26.45 13.39 -1.32
CA LEU A 323 27.04 12.12 -1.71
C LEU A 323 27.27 11.29 -0.46
N TYR A 324 26.93 10.01 -0.51
CA TYR A 324 27.07 9.04 0.57
C TYR A 324 27.76 7.78 0.06
N LYS A 325 28.52 7.10 0.93
CA LYS A 325 29.05 5.76 0.66
C LYS A 325 28.55 4.80 1.72
N TRP A 326 28.03 3.66 1.28
CA TRP A 326 27.75 2.51 2.13
C TRP A 326 28.78 1.44 1.85
N GLN A 327 29.29 0.82 2.90
CA GLN A 327 30.32 -0.21 2.83
C GLN A 327 29.81 -1.46 3.53
N TRP A 328 29.81 -2.59 2.81
CA TRP A 328 29.53 -3.89 3.41
C TRP A 328 30.66 -4.29 4.35
N THR A 329 30.31 -4.73 5.58
CA THR A 329 31.27 -5.17 6.60
C THR A 329 31.39 -6.69 6.73
N GLY A 330 30.50 -7.43 6.07
CA GLY A 330 30.28 -8.87 6.30
C GLY A 330 28.96 -9.16 7.00
N ASP A 331 28.44 -8.21 7.79
CA ASP A 331 27.20 -8.37 8.55
C ASP A 331 26.15 -7.29 8.18
N GLU A 332 26.59 -6.05 7.94
CA GLU A 332 25.71 -4.92 7.65
C GLU A 332 26.36 -3.94 6.66
N PHE A 333 25.57 -3.03 6.11
CA PHE A 333 26.09 -1.87 5.40
C PHE A 333 26.24 -0.68 6.34
N ILE A 334 27.48 -0.23 6.54
CA ILE A 334 27.74 0.98 7.31
C ILE A 334 27.88 2.19 6.38
N ARG A 335 27.32 3.32 6.79
CA ARG A 335 27.47 4.59 6.08
C ARG A 335 28.77 5.28 6.47
N LEU A 336 29.60 5.58 5.50
CA LEU A 336 30.90 6.25 5.67
C LEU A 336 30.85 7.73 5.29
N SER A 337 31.81 8.50 5.81
CA SER A 337 32.08 9.88 5.36
C SER A 337 32.50 9.89 3.88
N THR A 338 32.19 10.96 3.17
CA THR A 338 32.42 11.10 1.72
C THR A 338 33.52 12.08 1.35
N GLU A 339 34.40 12.38 2.30
CA GLU A 339 35.53 13.31 2.13
C GLU A 339 36.41 13.00 0.91
N ASP A 340 36.50 11.72 0.50
CA ASP A 340 37.33 11.27 -0.62
C ASP A 340 36.58 11.05 -1.96
N LEU A 341 35.27 11.31 -2.01
CA LEU A 341 34.48 11.07 -3.22
C LEU A 341 34.22 12.37 -4.00
N SER A 342 34.41 12.31 -5.33
CA SER A 342 34.12 13.43 -6.22
C SER A 342 32.75 13.28 -6.87
N LEU A 343 31.90 14.32 -6.74
CA LEU A 343 30.58 14.41 -7.39
C LEU A 343 30.65 14.27 -8.92
N ILE A 344 31.80 14.61 -9.53
CA ILE A 344 31.96 14.57 -10.99
C ILE A 344 31.89 13.14 -11.55
N ASN A 345 32.20 12.14 -10.72
CA ASN A 345 32.19 10.74 -11.11
C ASN A 345 30.80 10.09 -11.01
N TYR A 346 29.83 10.81 -10.45
CA TYR A 346 28.50 10.29 -10.13
C TYR A 346 27.41 11.26 -10.63
N PRO A 347 27.31 11.50 -11.95
CA PRO A 347 26.30 12.41 -12.49
C PRO A 347 24.89 11.83 -12.31
N LEU A 348 23.97 12.66 -11.81
CA LEU A 348 22.54 12.29 -11.77
C LEU A 348 21.96 12.40 -13.17
N LYS A 349 21.36 11.31 -13.67
CA LYS A 349 20.90 11.22 -15.07
C LYS A 349 19.86 12.29 -15.40
N ASP A 350 18.88 12.46 -14.51
CA ASP A 350 17.72 13.27 -14.80
C ASP A 350 17.85 14.68 -14.21
N TRP A 351 18.87 14.97 -13.38
CA TRP A 351 18.93 16.23 -12.63
C TRP A 351 18.85 17.48 -13.53
N ASP A 352 19.64 17.51 -14.60
CA ASP A 352 19.73 18.67 -15.50
C ASP A 352 18.54 18.76 -16.47
N SER A 353 17.82 17.66 -16.68
CA SER A 353 16.55 17.66 -17.42
C SER A 353 15.40 18.22 -16.58
N TYR A 354 15.54 18.29 -15.25
CA TYR A 354 14.66 19.09 -14.43
C TYR A 354 14.98 20.57 -14.66
N GLN A 355 14.38 21.11 -15.71
CA GLN A 355 14.09 22.53 -15.73
C GLN A 355 13.23 22.78 -14.48
N GLU A 356 13.60 23.78 -13.68
CA GLU A 356 12.64 24.32 -12.73
C GLU A 356 11.35 24.49 -13.52
N PRO A 357 10.17 24.02 -13.06
CA PRO A 357 8.97 24.68 -13.51
C PRO A 357 9.25 26.14 -13.15
N GLU A 358 9.58 26.98 -14.16
CA GLU A 358 9.65 28.43 -13.99
C GLU A 358 8.45 28.72 -13.14
N THR A 359 8.64 29.24 -11.90
CA THR A 359 7.55 29.39 -10.91
C THR A 359 6.30 29.72 -11.70
N PRO A 360 5.37 28.76 -11.89
CA PRO A 360 4.39 28.91 -12.94
C PRO A 360 3.74 30.25 -12.69
N SER A 361 3.72 31.10 -13.70
CA SER A 361 3.30 32.50 -13.56
C SER A 361 1.84 32.53 -13.12
N GLU A 362 1.55 32.32 -11.83
CA GLU A 362 0.23 31.85 -11.44
C GLU A 362 -0.85 32.88 -11.73
N ILE A 363 -2.01 32.39 -12.17
CA ILE A 363 -3.21 33.20 -12.28
C ILE A 363 -4.22 32.63 -11.30
N THR A 364 -4.73 33.49 -10.41
CA THR A 364 -5.86 33.16 -9.55
C THR A 364 -7.08 33.93 -10.01
N ILE A 365 -8.18 33.23 -10.26
CA ILE A 365 -9.50 33.81 -10.49
C ILE A 365 -10.46 33.37 -9.38
N VAL A 366 -11.42 34.22 -9.08
CA VAL A 366 -12.52 33.88 -8.14
C VAL A 366 -13.70 33.36 -8.95
N ASP A 367 -14.28 32.19 -8.65
CA ASP A 367 -15.53 31.69 -9.25
C ASP A 367 -16.27 30.83 -8.22
N GLU A 368 -17.11 31.50 -7.40
CA GLU A 368 -17.83 30.87 -6.28
C GLU A 368 -18.66 29.67 -6.73
N ASP A 369 -19.55 29.88 -7.71
CA ASP A 369 -20.50 28.85 -8.15
C ASP A 369 -19.79 27.57 -8.62
N TYR A 370 -18.63 27.73 -9.26
CA TYR A 370 -17.83 26.61 -9.73
C TYR A 370 -17.09 25.89 -8.60
N VAL A 371 -16.45 26.62 -7.68
CA VAL A 371 -15.63 26.01 -6.62
C VAL A 371 -16.46 25.22 -5.60
N TRP A 372 -17.71 25.61 -5.37
CA TRP A 372 -18.62 24.85 -4.50
C TRP A 372 -19.19 23.60 -5.16
N LEU A 373 -19.33 23.61 -6.49
CA LEU A 373 -19.94 22.52 -7.26
C LEU A 373 -19.08 22.10 -8.46
N PRO A 374 -17.83 21.64 -8.24
CA PRO A 374 -16.88 21.45 -9.33
C PRO A 374 -17.10 20.17 -10.13
N LEU A 375 -17.82 19.18 -9.60
CA LEU A 375 -18.06 17.90 -10.29
C LEU A 375 -19.34 17.97 -11.14
N GLU A 376 -19.37 17.21 -12.24
CA GLU A 376 -20.62 17.06 -13.01
C GLU A 376 -21.75 16.46 -12.17
N THR A 377 -21.41 15.59 -11.22
CA THR A 377 -22.34 14.96 -10.28
C THR A 377 -22.85 15.90 -9.19
N GLY A 378 -22.18 17.05 -8.95
CA GLY A 378 -22.62 18.03 -7.96
C GLY A 378 -21.49 18.65 -7.13
N ASP A 379 -21.74 18.79 -5.84
CA ASP A 379 -20.76 19.24 -4.85
C ASP A 379 -19.70 18.17 -4.54
N LEU A 380 -18.67 18.55 -3.79
CA LEU A 380 -17.64 17.64 -3.27
C LEU A 380 -18.14 16.87 -2.02
N THR A 381 -19.36 16.32 -2.08
CA THR A 381 -19.80 15.35 -1.07
C THR A 381 -19.25 13.97 -1.38
N TRP A 382 -19.18 13.15 -0.33
CA TRP A 382 -18.75 11.76 -0.42
C TRP A 382 -19.55 10.97 -1.47
N GLU A 383 -20.87 11.15 -1.47
CA GLU A 383 -21.79 10.46 -2.36
C GLU A 383 -21.56 10.85 -3.82
N ASN A 384 -21.45 12.15 -4.10
CA ASN A 384 -21.23 12.65 -5.46
C ASN A 384 -19.86 12.28 -6.01
N VAL A 385 -18.85 12.20 -5.14
CA VAL A 385 -17.51 11.74 -5.51
C VAL A 385 -17.54 10.26 -5.87
N ILE A 386 -18.15 9.40 -5.05
CA ILE A 386 -18.29 7.97 -5.36
C ILE A 386 -19.02 7.75 -6.71
N LEU A 387 -20.04 8.57 -7.00
CA LEU A 387 -20.76 8.49 -8.27
C LEU A 387 -19.91 8.94 -9.47
N ALA A 388 -18.97 9.86 -9.26
CA ALA A 388 -18.09 10.38 -10.30
C ALA A 388 -16.88 9.48 -10.59
N LEU A 389 -16.44 8.68 -9.60
CA LEU A 389 -15.28 7.81 -9.75
C LEU A 389 -15.64 6.53 -10.52
N PRO A 390 -14.88 6.15 -11.56
CA PRO A 390 -15.01 4.83 -12.16
C PRO A 390 -14.67 3.76 -11.12
N LYS A 391 -15.15 2.53 -11.28
CA LYS A 391 -14.69 1.40 -10.44
C LYS A 391 -13.51 0.69 -11.12
N PRO A 392 -12.58 0.07 -10.36
CA PRO A 392 -12.57 -0.09 -8.90
C PRO A 392 -11.84 1.04 -8.16
N TYR A 393 -12.28 1.37 -6.95
CA TYR A 393 -11.60 2.31 -6.02
C TYR A 393 -11.49 1.70 -4.63
N SER A 394 -10.48 2.12 -3.86
CA SER A 394 -10.29 1.73 -2.47
C SER A 394 -10.78 2.82 -1.52
N ILE A 395 -11.28 2.42 -0.34
CA ILE A 395 -11.72 3.32 0.72
C ILE A 395 -11.00 2.92 2.01
N GLU A 396 -10.14 3.82 2.50
CA GLU A 396 -9.49 3.71 3.80
C GLU A 396 -10.22 4.57 4.84
N LYS A 397 -10.37 4.08 6.06
CA LYS A 397 -10.94 4.81 7.20
C LYS A 397 -9.96 4.81 8.36
N GLU A 398 -9.65 5.98 8.89
CA GLU A 398 -8.74 6.17 10.01
C GLU A 398 -9.43 6.97 11.12
N PRO A 399 -9.46 6.47 12.38
CA PRO A 399 -9.99 7.24 13.50
C PRO A 399 -9.05 8.39 13.83
N ILE A 400 -9.59 9.60 13.97
CA ILE A 400 -8.83 10.79 14.32
C ILE A 400 -9.52 11.58 15.43
N GLU A 401 -8.75 12.13 16.36
CA GLU A 401 -9.30 12.98 17.42
C GLU A 401 -9.89 14.26 16.81
N ASN A 402 -11.11 14.62 17.21
CA ASN A 402 -11.76 15.82 16.73
C ASN A 402 -11.02 17.07 17.26
N GLN A 403 -10.68 17.98 16.34
CA GLN A 403 -9.88 19.17 16.67
C GLN A 403 -10.65 20.24 17.45
N LEU A 404 -11.99 20.19 17.42
CA LEU A 404 -12.89 21.19 18.01
C LEU A 404 -13.62 20.67 19.26
N VAL A 405 -13.84 19.36 19.36
CA VAL A 405 -14.62 18.70 20.42
C VAL A 405 -13.76 17.66 21.11
N SER A 406 -13.31 17.98 22.33
CA SER A 406 -12.47 17.08 23.14
C SER A 406 -13.18 15.74 23.41
N ASN A 407 -12.43 14.65 23.25
CA ASN A 407 -12.88 13.25 23.40
C ASN A 407 -13.87 12.75 22.35
N GLN A 408 -14.13 13.51 21.29
CA GLN A 408 -14.83 13.00 20.11
C GLN A 408 -13.81 12.39 19.15
N ILE A 409 -14.08 11.19 18.65
CA ILE A 409 -13.29 10.53 17.60
C ILE A 409 -14.11 10.60 16.30
N ASP A 410 -13.54 11.27 15.31
CA ASP A 410 -14.09 11.35 13.97
C ASP A 410 -13.33 10.38 13.04
N THR A 411 -13.77 10.29 11.80
CA THR A 411 -13.17 9.39 10.81
C THR A 411 -12.58 10.20 9.65
N LEU A 412 -11.29 10.05 9.40
CA LEU A 412 -10.67 10.44 8.15
C LEU A 412 -10.92 9.34 7.12
N VAL A 413 -11.61 9.68 6.04
CA VAL A 413 -11.88 8.75 4.95
C VAL A 413 -11.03 9.14 3.73
N THR A 414 -10.24 8.20 3.24
CA THR A 414 -9.44 8.40 2.01
C THR A 414 -9.96 7.48 0.91
N ILE A 415 -10.40 8.06 -0.20
CA ILE A 415 -10.75 7.32 -1.43
C ILE A 415 -9.55 7.38 -2.37
N SER A 416 -9.11 6.22 -2.87
CA SER A 416 -7.97 6.16 -3.78
C SER A 416 -8.23 5.29 -5.02
N GLN A 417 -7.65 5.69 -6.14
CA GLN A 417 -7.48 4.93 -7.39
C GLN A 417 -6.10 5.23 -7.97
N PRO A 418 -5.63 4.51 -9.00
CA PRO A 418 -4.51 5.00 -9.80
C PRO A 418 -4.74 6.47 -10.17
N HIS A 419 -3.79 7.34 -9.82
CA HIS A 419 -3.82 8.77 -10.13
C HIS A 419 -4.96 9.61 -9.49
N VAL A 420 -5.68 9.07 -8.51
CA VAL A 420 -6.73 9.80 -7.77
C VAL A 420 -6.59 9.54 -6.28
N LYS A 421 -6.63 10.60 -5.47
CA LYS A 421 -6.63 10.50 -4.01
C LYS A 421 -7.42 11.62 -3.40
N LEU A 422 -8.52 11.29 -2.72
CA LEU A 422 -9.46 12.26 -2.14
C LEU A 422 -9.65 11.98 -0.65
N LYS A 423 -9.68 13.02 0.18
CA LYS A 423 -9.81 12.92 1.63
C LYS A 423 -11.03 13.67 2.16
N PHE A 424 -11.76 13.01 3.04
CA PHE A 424 -12.94 13.52 3.70
C PHE A 424 -12.81 13.39 5.21
N TYR A 425 -13.27 14.40 5.92
CA TYR A 425 -13.53 14.36 7.34
C TYR A 425 -14.98 13.91 7.55
N ARG A 426 -15.20 12.87 8.32
CA ARG A 426 -16.54 12.37 8.65
C ARG A 426 -16.77 12.41 10.14
N SER A 427 -17.72 13.24 10.55
CA SER A 427 -18.30 13.23 11.89
C SER A 427 -19.71 12.62 11.84
N PRO A 428 -20.36 12.34 12.99
CA PRO A 428 -21.74 11.85 13.00
C PRO A 428 -22.74 12.76 12.29
N GLU A 429 -22.45 14.06 12.23
CA GLU A 429 -23.37 15.09 11.72
C GLU A 429 -23.01 15.56 10.30
N ASN A 430 -21.74 15.48 9.90
CA ASN A 430 -21.27 16.08 8.65
C ASN A 430 -20.18 15.25 7.95
N ASN A 431 -20.19 15.31 6.61
CA ASN A 431 -19.10 14.87 5.75
C ASN A 431 -18.49 16.10 5.09
N VAL A 432 -17.22 16.39 5.39
CA VAL A 432 -16.52 17.58 4.88
C VAL A 432 -15.36 17.13 4.00
N PHE A 433 -15.35 17.56 2.75
CA PHE A 433 -14.19 17.39 1.90
C PHE A 433 -13.00 18.20 2.45
N ILE A 434 -11.82 17.56 2.56
CA ILE A 434 -10.60 18.22 3.05
C ILE A 434 -9.72 18.63 1.88
N ASN A 435 -9.23 17.64 1.13
CA ASN A 435 -8.37 17.86 -0.01
C ASN A 435 -8.36 16.65 -0.94
N GLY A 436 -7.81 16.84 -2.12
CA GLY A 436 -7.65 15.75 -3.07
C GLY A 436 -6.82 16.11 -4.28
N VAL A 437 -6.30 15.08 -4.93
CA VAL A 437 -5.55 15.16 -6.18
C VAL A 437 -6.24 14.26 -7.20
N VAL A 438 -6.43 14.78 -8.41
CA VAL A 438 -7.01 14.08 -9.56
C VAL A 438 -6.08 14.27 -10.75
N SER A 439 -5.57 13.16 -11.27
CA SER A 439 -4.80 13.11 -12.53
C SER A 439 -5.35 12.05 -13.50
N ASP A 440 -6.56 11.54 -13.24
CA ASP A 440 -7.27 10.60 -14.11
C ASP A 440 -8.22 11.33 -15.07
N ALA A 441 -8.14 11.02 -16.37
CA ALA A 441 -8.94 11.62 -17.44
C ALA A 441 -10.39 11.14 -17.52
N SER A 442 -10.76 10.10 -16.77
CA SER A 442 -12.13 9.57 -16.70
C SER A 442 -13.06 10.43 -15.83
N ILE A 443 -12.51 11.26 -14.94
CA ILE A 443 -13.28 12.11 -14.04
C ILE A 443 -13.63 13.42 -14.74
N ASN A 444 -14.93 13.67 -14.92
CA ASN A 444 -15.43 14.90 -15.52
C ASN A 444 -15.81 15.93 -14.44
N PHE A 445 -15.22 17.12 -14.57
CA PHE A 445 -15.59 18.31 -13.84
C PHE A 445 -16.61 19.12 -14.64
N LYS A 446 -17.34 20.00 -13.96
CA LYS A 446 -18.31 20.89 -14.62
C LYS A 446 -17.67 21.69 -15.73
N LYS A 447 -18.53 22.14 -16.65
CA LYS A 447 -18.14 22.91 -17.84
C LYS A 447 -17.20 22.12 -18.76
N GLY A 448 -17.23 20.77 -18.70
CA GLY A 448 -16.48 19.87 -19.58
C GLY A 448 -15.00 19.75 -19.25
N LEU A 449 -14.57 20.20 -18.07
CA LEU A 449 -13.17 20.15 -17.67
C LEU A 449 -12.77 18.74 -17.26
N LYS A 450 -11.60 18.29 -17.70
CA LYS A 450 -10.99 17.00 -17.31
C LYS A 450 -9.51 17.00 -17.67
N ILE A 451 -8.78 16.03 -17.14
CA ILE A 451 -7.37 15.81 -17.51
C ILE A 451 -7.28 15.57 -19.02
N GLY A 452 -6.29 16.18 -19.66
CA GLY A 452 -6.07 16.17 -21.11
C GLY A 452 -6.59 17.41 -21.85
N VAL A 453 -7.38 18.28 -21.21
CA VAL A 453 -7.89 19.52 -21.83
C VAL A 453 -6.76 20.53 -22.05
N GLY A 454 -6.76 21.21 -23.20
CA GLY A 454 -5.75 22.23 -23.53
C GLY A 454 -5.97 23.58 -22.83
N LYS A 455 -4.94 24.44 -22.68
CA LYS A 455 -5.12 25.76 -22.01
C LYS A 455 -6.12 26.65 -22.72
N SER A 456 -6.18 26.62 -24.05
CA SER A 456 -7.15 27.43 -24.82
C SER A 456 -8.59 27.00 -24.54
N GLU A 457 -8.83 25.69 -24.46
CA GLU A 457 -10.15 25.13 -24.14
C GLU A 457 -10.52 25.44 -22.68
N PHE A 458 -9.55 25.31 -21.77
CA PHE A 458 -9.70 25.70 -20.36
C PHE A 458 -10.03 27.19 -20.19
N ALA A 459 -9.33 28.10 -20.89
CA ALA A 459 -9.60 29.54 -20.83
C ALA A 459 -11.02 29.87 -21.29
N ALA A 460 -11.55 29.15 -22.28
CA ALA A 460 -12.89 29.39 -22.82
C ALA A 460 -14.00 29.10 -21.79
N VAL A 461 -13.71 28.25 -20.79
CA VAL A 461 -14.63 27.84 -19.73
C VAL A 461 -14.83 28.94 -18.66
N PHE A 462 -13.85 29.82 -18.49
CA PHE A 462 -13.88 30.88 -17.48
C PHE A 462 -13.77 32.25 -18.12
N GLU A 463 -14.87 33.02 -18.10
CA GLU A 463 -14.91 34.41 -18.62
C GLU A 463 -13.77 35.30 -18.08
N LYS A 464 -13.38 35.07 -16.82
CA LYS A 464 -12.31 35.82 -16.14
C LYS A 464 -10.92 35.55 -16.70
N LEU A 465 -10.73 34.48 -17.48
CA LEU A 465 -9.46 34.16 -18.15
C LEU A 465 -9.35 34.79 -19.54
N LYS A 466 -10.45 35.26 -20.15
CA LYS A 466 -10.43 35.88 -21.49
C LYS A 466 -9.44 37.03 -21.68
N PRO A 467 -9.16 37.89 -20.68
CA PRO A 467 -8.16 38.96 -20.82
C PRO A 467 -6.72 38.46 -20.95
N HIS A 468 -6.44 37.19 -20.63
CA HIS A 468 -5.10 36.63 -20.64
C HIS A 468 -4.83 35.96 -22.00
N SER A 469 -3.86 36.49 -22.74
CA SER A 469 -3.47 35.93 -24.05
C SER A 469 -2.67 34.64 -23.95
N ILE A 470 -2.00 34.41 -22.81
CA ILE A 470 -1.21 33.20 -22.51
C ILE A 470 -1.55 32.80 -21.09
N LEU A 471 -1.95 31.54 -20.88
CA LEU A 471 -2.14 31.00 -19.54
C LEU A 471 -0.83 30.39 -19.02
N PRO A 472 -0.54 30.55 -17.73
CA PRO A 472 0.56 29.87 -17.07
C PRO A 472 0.30 28.37 -16.92
N ASP A 473 1.29 27.65 -16.42
CA ASP A 473 1.16 26.24 -16.07
C ASP A 473 0.37 26.00 -14.78
N LEU A 474 0.08 27.04 -13.99
CA LEU A 474 -0.77 26.96 -12.80
C LEU A 474 -1.89 28.00 -12.85
N VAL A 475 -3.13 27.52 -12.91
CA VAL A 475 -4.32 28.36 -12.77
C VAL A 475 -5.10 27.94 -11.53
N LYS A 476 -5.40 28.88 -10.65
CA LYS A 476 -6.21 28.67 -9.43
C LYS A 476 -7.59 29.26 -9.63
N VAL A 477 -8.61 28.48 -9.29
CA VAL A 477 -9.99 28.95 -9.17
C VAL A 477 -10.37 28.87 -7.70
N SER A 478 -10.64 30.01 -7.08
CA SER A 478 -10.92 30.09 -5.64
C SER A 478 -12.32 30.61 -5.35
N SER A 479 -12.81 30.34 -4.14
CA SER A 479 -13.83 31.17 -3.51
C SER A 479 -13.28 32.57 -3.24
N LYS A 480 -14.17 33.49 -2.89
CA LYS A 480 -13.84 34.89 -2.57
C LYS A 480 -12.96 34.99 -1.32
N ASP A 481 -13.26 34.16 -0.32
CA ASP A 481 -12.54 34.13 0.96
C ASP A 481 -11.34 33.16 0.93
N GLN A 482 -11.12 32.47 -0.20
CA GLN A 482 -10.05 31.48 -0.42
C GLN A 482 -10.08 30.28 0.53
N ASP A 483 -11.20 30.05 1.22
CA ASP A 483 -11.44 28.84 2.00
C ASP A 483 -11.50 27.59 1.12
N ARG A 484 -11.82 27.74 -0.18
CA ARG A 484 -11.74 26.68 -1.18
C ARG A 484 -10.96 27.13 -2.40
N VAL A 485 -10.04 26.27 -2.83
CA VAL A 485 -9.18 26.50 -3.99
C VAL A 485 -9.09 25.23 -4.82
N ILE A 486 -9.29 25.38 -6.12
CA ILE A 486 -9.03 24.34 -7.11
C ILE A 486 -7.85 24.79 -7.98
N SER A 487 -6.76 24.04 -7.92
CA SER A 487 -5.53 24.30 -8.67
C SER A 487 -5.45 23.40 -9.89
N TYR A 488 -5.25 23.99 -11.06
CA TYR A 488 -5.12 23.30 -12.35
C TYR A 488 -3.68 23.41 -12.83
N TYR A 489 -3.03 22.26 -13.01
CA TYR A 489 -1.64 22.16 -13.42
C TYR A 489 -1.54 21.70 -14.88
N PHE A 490 -0.94 22.54 -15.72
CA PHE A 490 -0.70 22.25 -17.11
C PHE A 490 0.76 21.87 -17.35
N HIS A 491 0.98 20.99 -18.31
CA HIS A 491 2.29 20.67 -18.85
C HIS A 491 2.19 20.60 -20.36
N ASN A 492 3.04 21.33 -21.09
CA ASN A 492 3.03 21.41 -22.55
C ASN A 492 1.61 21.64 -23.12
N ASP A 493 0.96 22.70 -22.63
CA ASP A 493 -0.41 23.11 -23.00
C ASP A 493 -1.54 22.14 -22.57
N THR A 494 -1.23 21.04 -21.87
CA THR A 494 -2.22 20.01 -21.48
C THR A 494 -2.45 20.00 -19.98
N LEU A 495 -3.71 19.99 -19.53
CA LEU A 495 -4.06 19.83 -18.12
C LEU A 495 -3.71 18.41 -17.66
N VAL A 496 -2.76 18.28 -16.72
CA VAL A 496 -2.25 16.97 -16.26
C VAL A 496 -2.63 16.63 -14.84
N ARG A 497 -3.02 17.62 -14.02
CA ARG A 497 -3.37 17.43 -12.60
C ARG A 497 -4.32 18.52 -12.12
N ILE A 498 -5.26 18.12 -11.28
CA ILE A 498 -6.19 19.00 -10.55
C ILE A 498 -6.01 18.73 -9.06
N GLU A 499 -5.83 19.78 -8.27
CA GLU A 499 -5.83 19.70 -6.81
C GLU A 499 -7.00 20.47 -6.24
N LEU A 500 -7.71 19.84 -5.32
CA LEU A 500 -8.86 20.38 -4.62
C LEU A 500 -8.41 20.61 -3.18
N THR A 501 -8.51 21.84 -2.69
CA THR A 501 -8.13 22.18 -1.31
C THR A 501 -9.27 22.92 -0.64
N ASN A 502 -9.66 22.45 0.55
CA ASN A 502 -10.59 23.12 1.44
C ASN A 502 -9.86 23.44 2.76
N PHE A 503 -9.69 24.72 3.04
CA PHE A 503 -9.10 25.22 4.28
C PHE A 503 -10.19 25.28 5.34
N ILE A 504 -10.20 24.29 6.21
CA ILE A 504 -11.08 24.27 7.38
C ILE A 504 -10.44 25.24 8.40
N HIS A 505 -11.12 26.36 8.65
CA HIS A 505 -10.71 27.37 9.63
C HIS A 505 -11.26 27.10 11.02
#